data_AF-A0A3D3FEF6-F1
#
_entry.id   AF-A0A3D3FEF6-F1
#
_cell.length_a   1.000
_cell.length_b   1.000
_cell.length_c   1.000
_cell.angle_alpha   90.00
_cell.angle_beta   90.00
_cell.angle_gamma   90.00
#
_symmetry.space_group_name_H-M   'P 1'
#
loop_
_entity.id
_entity.type
_entity.pdbx_description
1 polymer ?
#
loop_
_entity_poly.entity_id
_entity_poly.type
_entity_poly.pdbx_seq_one_letter_code
_entity_poly.pdbx_strand_id
1 'polypeptide(L)' 'MIAYTCKYTPTELFEGLGEKAVKLNPTVEHFEKADQLSHQNLCSFSRALLQTCLESGVKKL' A
#
# COMPACT_ATOMS: atom_id res chain seq x y z
N MET A 1 1.48 -9.48 10.02
CA MET A 1 1.71 -8.02 9.85
C MET A 1 0.66 -7.53 8.87
N ILE A 2 0.07 -6.36 9.12
CA ILE A 2 -1.01 -5.81 8.30
C ILE A 2 -0.60 -4.41 7.85
N ALA A 3 -0.33 -4.26 6.56
CA ALA A 3 -0.09 -2.96 5.96
C ALA A 3 -1.39 -2.20 5.73
N TYR A 4 -1.42 -0.90 6.04
CA TYR A 4 -2.62 -0.08 5.86
C TYR A 4 -2.31 1.33 5.33
N THR A 5 -3.25 1.89 4.56
CA THR A 5 -3.14 3.26 4.02
C THR A 5 -4.21 4.20 4.56
N CYS A 6 -5.36 3.65 4.98
CA CYS A 6 -6.50 4.45 5.43
C CYS A 6 -6.25 5.06 6.82
N LYS A 7 -6.57 6.34 6.98
CA LYS A 7 -6.51 7.03 8.28
C LYS A 7 -7.42 6.38 9.33
N TYR A 8 -8.55 5.84 8.91
CA TYR A 8 -9.55 5.22 9.79
C TYR A 8 -9.31 3.73 10.02
N THR A 9 -8.12 3.22 9.69
CA THR A 9 -7.78 1.83 9.94
C THR A 9 -7.83 1.55 11.45
N PRO A 10 -8.58 0.54 11.92
CA PRO A 10 -8.71 0.24 13.34
C PRO A 10 -7.48 -0.52 13.86
N THR A 11 -6.37 0.19 14.06
CA THR A 11 -5.08 -0.41 14.45
C THR A 11 -5.12 -1.14 15.78
N GLU A 12 -5.96 -0.68 16.70
CA GLU A 12 -6.18 -1.23 18.04
C GLU A 12 -6.81 -2.63 17.97
N LEU A 13 -7.68 -2.88 16.98
CA LEU A 13 -8.25 -4.22 16.78
C LEU A 13 -7.19 -5.20 16.29
N PHE A 14 -6.29 -4.76 15.42
CA PHE A 14 -5.20 -5.60 14.94
C PHE A 14 -4.24 -5.95 16.08
N GLU A 15 -3.86 -4.97 16.90
CA GLU A 15 -3.03 -5.20 18.08
C GLU A 15 -3.71 -6.17 19.07
N GLY A 16 -5.00 -6.01 19.34
CA GLY A 16 -5.78 -6.92 20.19
C GLY A 16 -5.86 -8.36 19.68
N LEU A 17 -5.66 -8.57 18.37
CA LEU A 17 -5.58 -9.89 17.74
C LEU A 17 -4.14 -10.42 17.63
N GLY A 18 -3.15 -9.72 18.20
CA GLY A 18 -1.74 -10.09 18.11
C GLY A 18 -1.08 -9.75 16.77
N GLU A 19 -1.73 -8.96 15.93
CA GLU A 19 -1.22 -8.53 14.63
C GLU A 19 -0.59 -7.14 14.68
N LYS A 20 0.59 -7.00 14.08
CA LYS A 20 1.26 -5.71 13.95
C LYS A 20 0.70 -4.94 12.76
N ALA A 21 0.10 -3.78 13.01
CA ALA A 21 -0.31 -2.84 11.97
C ALA A 21 0.85 -1.94 11.54
N VAL A 22 1.03 -1.74 10.23
CA VAL A 22 2.09 -0.88 9.67
C VAL A 22 1.50 0.08 8.65
N LYS A 23 1.72 1.38 8.85
CA LYS A 23 1.29 2.40 7.89
C LYS A 23 2.13 2.31 6.62
N LEU A 24 1.48 2.05 5.50
CA LEU A 24 2.08 2.05 4.17
C LEU A 24 1.77 3.39 3.50
N ASN A 25 2.78 4.25 3.43
CA ASN A 25 2.68 5.58 2.81
C ASN A 25 3.84 5.78 1.82
N PRO A 26 3.79 5.11 0.66
CA PRO A 26 4.91 5.07 -0.26
C PRO A 26 5.06 6.36 -1.06
N THR A 27 6.29 6.59 -1.48
CA THR A 27 6.64 7.56 -2.52
C THR A 27 7.49 6.82 -3.54
N VAL A 28 7.24 7.05 -4.83
CA VAL A 28 7.96 6.42 -5.94
C VAL A 28 8.30 7.48 -6.96
N GLU A 29 9.43 7.31 -7.64
CA GLU A 29 9.88 8.24 -8.69
C GLU A 29 9.21 7.92 -10.04
N HIS A 30 8.81 6.66 -10.26
CA HIS A 30 8.26 6.16 -11.51
C HIS A 30 7.06 5.23 -11.30
N PHE A 31 6.17 5.17 -12.29
CA PHE A 31 4.91 4.41 -12.24
C PHE A 31 4.84 3.30 -13.31
N GLU A 32 5.96 2.87 -13.86
CA GLU A 32 6.00 1.98 -15.04
C GLU A 32 5.19 0.70 -14.88
N LYS A 33 5.23 0.06 -13.70
CA LYS A 33 4.47 -1.17 -13.42
C LYS A 33 3.02 -0.85 -13.07
N ALA A 34 2.78 0.25 -12.36
CA ALA A 34 1.43 0.68 -12.02
C ALA A 34 0.63 1.08 -13.27
N ASP A 35 1.26 1.71 -14.26
CA ASP A 35 0.61 2.18 -15.49
C ASP A 35 0.28 1.06 -16.46
N GLN A 36 0.96 -0.09 -16.35
CA GLN A 36 0.58 -1.30 -17.07
C GLN A 36 -0.73 -1.92 -16.56
N LEU A 37 -1.13 -1.60 -15.32
CA LEU A 37 -2.28 -2.19 -14.64
C LEU A 37 -3.35 -1.17 -14.24
N SER A 38 -3.13 0.12 -14.49
CA SER A 38 -4.05 1.20 -14.12
C SER A 38 -3.96 2.38 -15.08
N HIS A 39 -5.01 3.21 -15.11
CA HIS A 39 -5.05 4.40 -15.94
C HIS A 39 -4.22 5.54 -15.33
N GLN A 40 -3.55 6.35 -16.15
CA GLN A 40 -2.67 7.44 -15.68
C GLN A 40 -3.41 8.53 -14.88
N ASN A 41 -4.70 8.74 -15.16
CA ASN A 41 -5.59 9.64 -14.39
C ASN A 41 -5.94 9.13 -12.98
N LEU A 42 -5.50 7.93 -12.58
CA LEU A 42 -5.61 7.48 -11.21
C LEU A 42 -4.73 8.36 -10.31
N CYS A 43 -5.17 8.61 -9.08
CA CYS A 43 -4.41 9.38 -8.09
C CYS A 43 -2.97 8.85 -7.98
N SER A 44 -2.00 9.78 -7.99
CA SER A 44 -0.57 9.46 -7.90
C SER A 44 -0.25 8.61 -6.67
N PHE A 45 -0.94 8.81 -5.55
CA PHE A 45 -0.80 7.96 -4.36
C PHE A 45 -1.22 6.51 -4.63
N SER A 46 -2.35 6.28 -5.29
CA SER A 46 -2.82 4.94 -5.61
C SER A 46 -1.89 4.23 -6.61
N ARG A 47 -1.34 4.99 -7.58
CA ARG A 47 -0.31 4.47 -8.49
C ARG A 47 0.99 4.16 -7.75
N ALA A 48 1.41 5.00 -6.80
CA ALA A 48 2.59 4.74 -5.95
C ALA A 48 2.41 3.48 -5.09
N LEU A 49 1.20 3.29 -4.54
CA LEU A 49 0.83 2.10 -3.78
C LEU A 49 0.90 0.84 -4.66
N LEU A 50 0.30 0.88 -5.85
CA LEU A 50 0.36 -0.21 -6.82
C LEU A 50 1.81 -0.53 -7.22
N GLN A 51 2.61 0.48 -7.56
CA GLN A 51 4.02 0.33 -7.90
C GLN A 51 4.77 -0.39 -6.77
N THR A 52 4.64 0.10 -5.54
CA THR A 52 5.30 -0.46 -4.34
C THR A 52 4.89 -1.92 -4.11
N CYS A 53 3.60 -2.23 -4.27
CA CYS A 53 3.06 -3.58 -4.14
C CYS A 53 3.62 -4.55 -5.21
N LEU A 54 3.78 -4.07 -6.44
CA LEU A 54 4.32 -4.85 -7.56
C LEU A 54 5.84 -5.05 -7.46
N GLU A 55 6.56 -4.13 -6.82
CA GLU A 55 8.01 -4.24 -6.58
C GLU A 55 8.34 -5.10 -5.36
N SER A 56 7.59 -4.92 -4.26
CA SER A 56 7.87 -5.57 -2.97
C SER A 56 7.28 -6.99 -2.89
N GLY A 57 6.34 -7.32 -3.77
CA GLY A 57 5.58 -8.57 -3.72
C GLY A 57 4.61 -8.58 -2.54
N VAL A 58 3.33 -8.31 -2.81
CA VAL A 58 2.22 -8.23 -1.83
C VAL A 58 2.17 -9.39 -0.81
N LYS A 59 2.75 -10.55 -1.13
CA LYS A 59 2.79 -11.74 -0.26
C LYS A 59 3.66 -11.62 1.01
N LYS A 60 4.41 -10.53 1.22
CA LYS A 60 5.31 -10.36 2.38
C LYS A 60 5.00 -9.14 3.26
N LEU A 61 3.86 -8.49 3.06
CA LEU A 61 3.38 -7.40 3.95
C LEU A 61 2.46 -7.94 5.04
#